data_AF-A0A3A8RWA8-F1
#
_entry.id   AF-A0A3A8RWA8-F1
#
_cell.length_a   1.000
_cell.length_b   1.000
_cell.length_c   1.000
_cell.angle_alpha   90.00
_cell.angle_beta   90.00
_cell.angle_gamma   90.00
#
_symmetry.space_group_name_H-M   'P 1'
#
loop_
_entity.id
_entity.type
_entity.pdbx_description
1 polymer ?
#
loop_
_entity_poly.entity_id
_entity_poly.type
_entity_poly.pdbx_seq_one_letter_code
_entity_poly.pdbx_strand_id
1 'polypeptide(L)'
;MEGSMHTRLTASNFTQPRFTCDNLLVPSYVFDNGKPYPSGPISPGLKAHFANLGIGKSGQTTHCDVPGPGGKPVCMPSPGDIGWLSYRLKGSQVNFTDSMGRPTRLANSVTEGGFANTSSCISCHARAGTTGQGTAPPALGVFVNLLGEEGYGQSNFGIPVADWYHRSGQPPTLEVLQTEFVWGFLSANRIHPAPRQLGGEAVAPPAKPPALVRARTEMLPTPPAPSSSAPERRTR
;
A
#
# COMPACT_ATOMS: atom_id res chain seq x y z
N MET A 1 39.24 -15.24 34.84
CA MET A 1 38.38 -15.74 33.75
C MET A 1 37.75 -14.53 33.08
N GLU A 2 38.48 -13.91 32.15
CA GLU A 2 37.95 -12.81 31.34
C GLU A 2 37.11 -13.41 30.21
N GLY A 3 35.80 -13.17 30.27
CA GLY A 3 34.87 -13.56 29.22
C GLY A 3 35.09 -12.68 28.00
N SER A 4 35.64 -13.28 26.95
CA SER A 4 35.68 -12.68 25.61
C SER A 4 34.26 -12.36 25.17
N MET A 5 33.91 -11.09 25.24
CA MET A 5 32.65 -10.55 24.77
C MET A 5 32.69 -10.64 23.23
N HIS A 6 32.09 -11.69 22.68
CA HIS A 6 31.92 -11.83 21.24
C HIS A 6 31.20 -10.59 20.70
N THR A 7 31.95 -9.73 20.02
CA THR A 7 31.43 -8.61 19.24
C THR A 7 30.46 -9.19 18.24
N ARG A 8 29.16 -9.08 18.51
CA ARG A 8 28.13 -9.37 17.51
C ARG A 8 28.44 -8.43 16.34
N LEU A 9 28.79 -9.02 15.20
CA LEU A 9 28.89 -8.31 13.93
C LEU A 9 27.49 -7.83 13.56
N THR A 10 27.06 -6.73 14.16
CA THR A 10 25.93 -5.95 13.66
C THR A 10 26.34 -5.43 12.29
N ALA A 11 25.50 -5.64 11.29
CA ALA A 11 25.71 -5.10 9.96
C ALA A 11 26.03 -3.60 10.07
N SER A 12 27.16 -3.17 9.49
CA SER A 12 27.66 -1.79 9.62
C SER A 12 26.74 -0.74 8.97
N ASN A 13 25.72 -1.20 8.24
CA ASN A 13 24.69 -0.41 7.57
C ASN A 13 23.30 -0.57 8.23
N PHE A 14 23.22 -1.09 9.46
CA PHE A 14 21.96 -1.22 10.19
C PHE A 14 21.54 0.12 10.79
N THR A 15 20.34 0.61 10.41
CA THR A 15 19.70 1.74 11.10
C THR A 15 18.84 1.19 12.23
N GLN A 16 19.24 1.42 13.48
CA GLN A 16 18.49 0.94 14.64
C GLN A 16 17.10 1.57 14.68
N PRO A 17 16.03 0.77 14.89
CA PRO A 17 14.68 1.31 15.05
C PRO A 17 14.58 2.17 16.31
N ARG A 18 13.75 3.21 16.27
CA ARG A 18 13.42 4.04 17.44
C ARG A 18 12.46 3.30 18.35
N PHE A 19 12.67 3.44 19.66
CA PHE A 19 11.80 2.90 20.69
C PHE A 19 11.42 3.98 21.68
N THR A 20 10.24 3.84 22.29
CA THR A 20 9.77 4.65 23.41
C THR A 20 9.20 3.74 24.50
N CYS A 21 9.21 4.20 25.75
CA CYS A 21 8.46 3.55 26.81
C CYS A 21 6.97 3.80 26.59
N ASP A 22 6.15 2.76 26.74
CA ASP A 22 4.68 2.88 26.71
C ASP A 22 4.09 3.51 27.98
N ASN A 23 4.90 3.65 29.04
CA ASN A 23 4.52 4.19 30.35
C ASN A 23 3.31 3.49 30.99
N LEU A 24 3.11 2.21 30.70
CA LEU A 24 2.10 1.38 31.35
C LEU A 24 2.59 0.89 32.72
N LEU A 25 1.67 0.36 33.53
CA LEU A 25 1.95 -0.16 34.88
C LEU A 25 3.06 -1.23 34.86
N VAL A 26 3.10 -2.02 33.80
CA VAL A 26 4.22 -2.90 33.46
C VAL A 26 4.84 -2.31 32.19
N PRO A 27 5.91 -1.51 32.31
CA PRO A 27 6.43 -0.76 31.17
C PRO A 27 7.07 -1.70 30.16
N SER A 28 6.81 -1.44 28.88
CA SER A 28 7.48 -2.09 27.76
C SER A 28 8.09 -1.06 26.81
N TYR A 29 9.08 -1.49 26.05
CA TYR A 29 9.64 -0.69 24.95
C TYR A 29 8.87 -1.01 23.68
N VAL A 30 8.17 -0.01 23.16
CA VAL A 30 7.42 -0.09 21.91
C VAL A 30 8.12 0.69 20.81
N PHE A 31 7.83 0.35 19.54
CA PHE A 31 8.36 1.12 18.42
C PHE A 31 7.81 2.54 18.41
N ASP A 32 8.71 3.51 18.25
CA ASP A 32 8.39 4.92 18.18
C ASP A 32 8.20 5.31 16.70
N ASN A 33 7.02 4.94 16.19
CA ASN A 33 6.65 5.06 14.78
C ASN A 33 6.48 6.54 14.35
N GLY A 34 6.57 6.79 13.04
CA GLY A 34 6.30 8.11 12.45
C GLY A 34 7.42 9.16 12.58
N LYS A 35 8.50 8.85 13.31
CA LYS A 35 9.65 9.76 13.41
C LYS A 35 10.65 9.56 12.26
N PRO A 36 11.24 10.65 11.73
CA PRO A 36 12.24 10.54 10.67
C PRO A 36 13.56 9.94 11.18
N TYR A 37 14.26 9.27 10.27
CA TYR A 37 15.65 8.86 10.45
C TYR A 37 16.58 9.85 9.72
N PRO A 38 17.75 10.18 10.29
CA PRO A 38 18.72 11.02 9.60
C PRO A 38 19.15 10.39 8.27
N SER A 39 19.30 11.22 7.24
CA SER A 39 19.94 10.79 6.00
C SER A 39 21.43 10.52 6.27
N GLY A 40 21.84 9.25 6.15
CA GLY A 40 23.26 8.89 6.08
C GLY A 40 23.93 9.26 4.75
N PRO A 41 25.26 9.20 4.65
CA PRO A 41 26.00 9.60 3.46
C PRO A 41 25.72 8.69 2.24
N ILE A 42 25.79 9.26 1.04
CA ILE A 42 25.75 8.51 -0.23
C ILE A 42 27.18 8.10 -0.58
N SER A 43 27.41 6.84 -0.92
CA SER A 43 28.74 6.37 -1.32
C SER A 43 29.20 7.06 -2.63
N PRO A 44 30.51 7.28 -2.84
CA PRO A 44 31.01 7.94 -4.04
C PRO A 44 30.55 7.27 -5.34
N GLY A 45 30.51 5.93 -5.38
CA GLY A 45 30.04 5.16 -6.54
C GLY A 45 28.55 5.41 -6.84
N LEU A 46 27.68 5.32 -5.83
CA LEU A 46 26.25 5.58 -6.00
C LEU A 46 26.00 7.03 -6.43
N LYS A 47 26.74 7.98 -5.83
CA LYS A 47 26.67 9.39 -6.20
C LYS A 47 27.05 9.61 -7.67
N ALA A 48 28.10 8.95 -8.15
CA ALA A 48 28.52 9.02 -9.55
C ALA A 48 27.45 8.45 -10.49
N HIS A 49 26.84 7.31 -10.15
CA HIS A 49 25.73 6.75 -10.94
C HIS A 49 24.53 7.68 -10.99
N PHE A 50 24.10 8.24 -9.86
CA PHE A 50 23.00 9.23 -9.85
C PHE A 50 23.33 10.46 -10.67
N ALA A 51 24.56 10.99 -10.55
CA ALA A 51 24.99 12.12 -11.38
C ALA A 51 24.98 11.79 -12.89
N ASN A 52 25.42 10.60 -13.29
CA ASN A 52 25.44 10.18 -14.69
C ASN A 52 24.02 9.98 -15.25
N LEU A 53 23.10 9.48 -14.43
CA LEU A 53 21.69 9.27 -14.81
C LEU A 53 20.83 10.52 -14.68
N GLY A 54 21.38 11.64 -14.20
CA GLY A 54 20.62 12.87 -13.95
C GLY A 54 19.69 12.80 -12.75
N ILE A 55 19.88 11.83 -11.86
CA ILE A 55 19.03 11.61 -10.69
C ILE A 55 19.37 12.61 -9.58
N GLY A 56 18.35 13.30 -9.04
CA GLY A 56 18.51 14.17 -7.87
C GLY A 56 19.33 15.45 -8.12
N LYS A 57 19.38 15.93 -9.37
CA LYS A 57 20.11 17.14 -9.77
C LYS A 57 19.35 18.44 -9.55
N SER A 58 18.02 18.43 -9.57
CA SER A 58 17.21 19.63 -9.36
C SER A 58 16.88 19.79 -7.88
N GLY A 59 16.91 21.03 -7.38
CA GLY A 59 16.36 21.36 -6.05
C GLY A 59 14.82 21.34 -6.02
N GLN A 60 14.18 20.99 -7.14
CA GLN A 60 12.74 20.82 -7.24
C GLN A 60 12.38 19.40 -6.79
N THR A 61 11.23 19.25 -6.15
CA THR A 61 10.72 17.96 -5.68
C THR A 61 9.53 17.48 -6.49
N THR A 62 9.07 18.28 -7.47
CA THR A 62 7.82 18.08 -8.19
C THR A 62 7.75 18.98 -9.43
N HIS A 63 7.49 18.41 -10.60
CA HIS A 63 7.25 19.12 -11.84
C HIS A 63 5.74 19.25 -12.06
N CYS A 64 5.20 20.47 -11.96
CA CYS A 64 3.76 20.75 -12.02
C CYS A 64 3.31 21.35 -13.37
N ASP A 65 4.05 21.05 -14.43
CA ASP A 65 3.85 21.51 -15.80
C ASP A 65 3.48 20.36 -16.76
N VAL A 66 3.30 19.15 -16.24
CA VAL A 66 2.90 17.99 -17.05
C VAL A 66 1.41 18.09 -17.40
N PRO A 67 1.00 17.99 -18.67
CA PRO A 67 -0.42 17.99 -19.04
C PRO A 67 -1.16 16.81 -18.41
N GLY A 68 -2.13 17.09 -17.54
CA GLY A 68 -3.00 16.09 -16.94
C GLY A 68 -4.35 15.95 -17.66
N PRO A 69 -5.25 15.09 -17.12
CA PRO A 69 -6.59 14.91 -17.68
C PRO A 69 -7.33 16.25 -17.82
N GLY A 70 -7.84 16.52 -19.03
CA GLY A 70 -8.53 17.77 -19.35
C GLY A 70 -7.61 19.00 -19.47
N GLY A 71 -6.30 18.81 -19.69
CA GLY A 71 -5.33 19.89 -19.90
C GLY A 71 -4.92 20.61 -18.61
N LYS A 72 -5.35 20.13 -17.44
CA LYS A 72 -4.94 20.68 -16.14
C LYS A 72 -3.52 20.21 -15.82
N PRO A 73 -2.58 21.10 -15.44
CA PRO A 73 -1.25 20.67 -15.05
C PRO A 73 -1.32 19.71 -13.86
N VAL A 74 -0.59 18.61 -13.94
CA VAL A 74 -0.40 17.66 -12.85
C VAL A 74 1.04 17.70 -12.38
N CYS A 75 1.18 17.55 -11.07
CA CYS A 75 2.44 17.47 -10.37
C CYS A 75 2.96 16.03 -10.43
N MET A 76 4.04 15.80 -11.18
CA MET A 76 4.69 14.51 -11.30
C MET A 76 6.14 14.59 -10.84
N PRO A 77 6.66 13.54 -10.17
CA PRO A 77 8.09 13.44 -9.94
C PRO A 77 8.86 13.33 -11.26
N SER A 78 10.01 13.98 -11.38
CA SER A 78 10.98 13.74 -12.45
C SER A 78 12.23 13.09 -11.92
N PRO A 79 13.03 12.38 -12.74
CA PRO A 79 14.33 11.85 -12.30
C PRO A 79 15.23 12.90 -11.63
N GLY A 80 15.12 14.17 -12.02
CA GLY A 80 15.91 15.25 -11.44
C GLY A 80 15.65 15.51 -9.96
N ASP A 81 14.50 15.11 -9.41
CA ASP A 81 14.07 15.55 -8.09
C ASP A 81 15.01 15.08 -6.95
N ILE A 82 15.43 16.00 -6.08
CA ILE A 82 16.37 15.70 -4.99
C ILE A 82 15.85 14.61 -4.01
N GLY A 83 14.53 14.39 -3.99
CA GLY A 83 13.88 13.33 -3.21
C GLY A 83 14.42 11.93 -3.55
N TRP A 84 14.86 11.69 -4.79
CA TRP A 84 15.43 10.40 -5.18
C TRP A 84 16.70 10.03 -4.41
N LEU A 85 17.45 11.03 -3.93
CA LEU A 85 18.66 10.82 -3.14
C LEU A 85 18.37 10.30 -1.72
N SER A 86 17.10 10.28 -1.31
CA SER A 86 16.68 9.80 0.01
C SER A 86 16.27 8.32 0.01
N TYR A 87 16.11 7.69 -1.16
CA TYR A 87 15.70 6.28 -1.25
C TYR A 87 16.83 5.36 -0.79
N ARG A 88 16.48 4.39 0.07
CA ARG A 88 17.40 3.37 0.57
C ARG A 88 16.78 1.99 0.38
N LEU A 89 17.61 1.03 0.03
CA LEU A 89 17.23 -0.37 0.12
C LEU A 89 17.09 -0.73 1.61
N LYS A 90 15.86 -1.01 2.05
CA LYS A 90 15.57 -1.42 3.43
C LYS A 90 15.81 -2.92 3.65
N GLY A 91 15.71 -3.72 2.59
CA GLY A 91 16.01 -5.15 2.60
C GLY A 91 15.55 -5.81 1.30
N SER A 92 15.75 -7.12 1.22
CA SER A 92 15.22 -7.98 0.15
C SER A 92 14.47 -9.15 0.77
N GLN A 93 13.29 -9.46 0.25
CA GLN A 93 12.47 -10.59 0.68
C GLN A 93 12.49 -11.64 -0.43
N VAL A 94 12.97 -12.83 -0.10
CA VAL A 94 13.13 -13.94 -1.06
C VAL A 94 12.20 -15.11 -0.77
N ASN A 95 11.59 -15.14 0.42
CA ASN A 95 10.68 -16.19 0.86
C ASN A 95 9.42 -15.58 1.44
N PHE A 96 8.27 -16.22 1.25
CA PHE A 96 6.99 -15.84 1.85
C PHE A 96 6.92 -16.17 3.35
N THR A 97 7.72 -17.12 3.82
CA THR A 97 7.72 -17.61 5.19
C THR A 97 9.13 -17.79 5.76
N ASP A 98 9.23 -17.80 7.09
CA ASP A 98 10.44 -18.18 7.82
C ASP A 98 10.58 -19.70 7.92
N SER A 99 11.64 -20.17 8.60
CA SER A 99 11.91 -21.60 8.80
C SER A 99 10.86 -22.33 9.66
N MET A 100 9.96 -21.59 10.32
CA MET A 100 8.86 -22.12 11.12
C MET A 100 7.50 -21.95 10.42
N GLY A 101 7.48 -21.52 9.15
CA GLY A 101 6.27 -21.31 8.38
C GLY A 101 5.53 -20.01 8.70
N ARG A 102 6.11 -19.10 9.51
CA ARG A 102 5.47 -17.81 9.78
C ARG A 102 5.65 -16.88 8.58
N PRO A 103 4.62 -16.12 8.17
CA PRO A 103 4.75 -15.15 7.10
C PRO A 103 5.86 -14.13 7.36
N THR A 104 6.74 -13.93 6.39
CA THR A 104 7.74 -12.87 6.44
C THR A 104 7.10 -11.55 5.99
N ARG A 105 7.61 -10.45 6.52
CA ARG A 105 7.17 -9.10 6.18
C ARG A 105 8.38 -8.25 5.83
N LEU A 106 8.26 -7.50 4.76
CA LEU A 106 9.24 -6.50 4.34
C LEU A 106 8.51 -5.44 3.55
N ALA A 107 8.30 -4.28 4.16
CA ALA A 107 7.69 -3.13 3.51
C ALA A 107 8.73 -2.09 3.10
N ASN A 108 8.51 -1.49 1.93
CA ASN A 108 9.53 -0.74 1.21
C ASN A 108 9.68 0.72 1.68
N SER A 109 8.64 1.37 2.22
CA SER A 109 8.76 2.77 2.65
C SER A 109 7.93 3.16 3.90
N VAL A 110 8.48 4.05 4.73
CA VAL A 110 7.82 4.63 5.93
C VAL A 110 6.70 5.60 5.53
N THR A 111 6.75 6.12 4.30
CA THR A 111 5.78 7.08 3.74
C THR A 111 4.38 6.48 3.54
N GLU A 112 4.21 5.16 3.70
CA GLU A 112 2.95 4.44 3.50
C GLU A 112 2.13 4.28 4.80
N GLY A 113 2.25 5.20 5.76
CA GLY A 113 1.41 5.37 6.96
C GLY A 113 0.65 4.12 7.42
N GLY A 114 1.29 3.21 8.17
CA GLY A 114 0.66 2.01 8.75
C GLY A 114 0.68 0.74 7.88
N PHE A 115 0.94 0.85 6.56
CA PHE A 115 1.13 -0.32 5.71
C PHE A 115 2.42 -1.07 6.04
N ALA A 116 3.44 -0.38 6.56
CA ALA A 116 4.78 -0.92 6.72
C ALA A 116 4.85 -2.17 7.62
N ASN A 117 3.99 -2.23 8.65
CA ASN A 117 3.98 -3.32 9.63
C ASN A 117 3.17 -4.53 9.15
N THR A 118 2.39 -4.37 8.08
CA THR A 118 1.43 -5.35 7.60
C THR A 118 1.69 -5.80 6.17
N SER A 119 2.91 -5.59 5.65
CA SER A 119 3.18 -5.73 4.21
C SER A 119 4.36 -6.61 3.85
N SER A 120 4.20 -7.26 2.71
CA SER A 120 5.17 -8.15 2.07
C SER A 120 5.16 -7.79 0.59
N CYS A 121 6.29 -7.29 0.07
CA CYS A 121 6.40 -6.92 -1.34
C CYS A 121 6.01 -8.09 -2.25
N ILE A 122 6.61 -9.27 -2.02
CA ILE A 122 6.36 -10.43 -2.88
C ILE A 122 4.92 -10.96 -2.76
N SER A 123 4.27 -10.81 -1.60
CA SER A 123 2.87 -11.21 -1.41
C SER A 123 1.89 -10.22 -2.05
N CYS A 124 2.22 -8.92 -2.05
CA CYS A 124 1.46 -7.91 -2.76
C CYS A 124 1.59 -8.12 -4.28
N HIS A 125 2.82 -8.36 -4.77
CA HIS A 125 3.06 -8.66 -6.19
C HIS A 125 2.44 -9.98 -6.66
N ALA A 126 2.28 -10.96 -5.77
CA ALA A 126 1.49 -12.16 -6.09
C ALA A 126 0.04 -11.84 -6.45
N ARG A 127 -0.56 -10.79 -5.86
CA ARG A 127 -1.93 -10.36 -6.17
C ARG A 127 -2.03 -9.44 -7.38
N ALA A 128 -0.90 -9.06 -7.97
CA ALA A 128 -0.87 -8.26 -9.18
C ALA A 128 -1.33 -9.12 -10.36
N GLY A 129 -2.47 -8.77 -10.95
CA GLY A 129 -3.04 -9.56 -12.02
C GLY A 129 -4.13 -8.86 -12.78
N THR A 130 -4.44 -9.41 -13.95
CA THR A 130 -5.51 -8.95 -14.84
C THR A 130 -6.51 -10.08 -15.07
N THR A 131 -7.73 -9.70 -15.39
CA THR A 131 -8.78 -10.61 -15.85
C THR A 131 -9.12 -10.30 -17.31
N GLY A 132 -10.06 -11.05 -17.89
CA GLY A 132 -10.68 -10.67 -19.17
C GLY A 132 -11.40 -9.32 -19.15
N GLN A 133 -11.68 -8.75 -17.96
CA GLN A 133 -12.26 -7.42 -17.78
C GLN A 133 -11.20 -6.31 -17.71
N GLY A 134 -9.91 -6.65 -17.76
CA GLY A 134 -8.79 -5.73 -17.66
C GLY A 134 -8.21 -5.59 -16.25
N THR A 135 -7.56 -4.45 -15.99
CA THR A 135 -6.72 -4.18 -14.81
C THR A 135 -7.39 -3.32 -13.73
N ALA A 136 -8.57 -2.76 -14.02
CA ALA A 136 -9.31 -1.88 -13.12
C ALA A 136 -10.77 -2.35 -12.98
N PRO A 137 -11.26 -2.62 -11.74
CA PRO A 137 -10.52 -2.65 -10.48
C PRO A 137 -9.47 -3.80 -10.45
N PRO A 138 -8.45 -3.73 -9.56
CA PRO A 138 -7.48 -4.82 -9.43
C PRO A 138 -8.20 -6.13 -9.10
N ALA A 139 -7.94 -7.18 -9.89
CA ALA A 139 -8.68 -8.44 -9.83
C ALA A 139 -8.70 -9.08 -8.43
N LEU A 140 -7.55 -9.04 -7.75
CA LEU A 140 -7.41 -9.59 -6.40
C LEU A 140 -7.38 -8.51 -5.33
N GLY A 141 -7.47 -7.22 -5.67
CA GLY A 141 -7.34 -6.09 -4.73
C GLY A 141 -5.90 -5.88 -4.22
N VAL A 142 -5.59 -4.64 -3.82
CA VAL A 142 -4.32 -4.27 -3.17
C VAL A 142 -4.35 -4.68 -1.69
N PHE A 143 -5.48 -4.42 -1.02
CA PHE A 143 -5.70 -4.70 0.39
C PHE A 143 -6.61 -5.91 0.57
N VAL A 144 -6.53 -6.55 1.73
CA VAL A 144 -7.56 -7.49 2.20
C VAL A 144 -8.60 -6.72 3.03
N ASN A 145 -9.74 -7.35 3.32
CA ASN A 145 -10.79 -6.78 4.16
C ASN A 145 -10.43 -6.83 5.66
N LEU A 146 -9.23 -6.36 6.00
CA LEU A 146 -8.72 -6.23 7.36
C LEU A 146 -8.04 -4.86 7.52
N LEU A 147 -8.03 -4.36 8.75
CA LEU A 147 -7.30 -3.16 9.12
C LEU A 147 -6.05 -3.53 9.92
N GLY A 148 -4.96 -2.81 9.71
CA GLY A 148 -3.78 -2.84 10.56
C GLY A 148 -4.03 -2.17 11.90
N GLU A 149 -3.04 -2.24 12.80
CA GLU A 149 -3.10 -1.66 14.15
C GLU A 149 -3.33 -0.15 14.12
N GLU A 150 -2.89 0.52 13.05
CA GLU A 150 -3.05 1.95 12.82
C GLU A 150 -4.37 2.30 12.09
N GLY A 151 -5.23 1.31 11.79
CA GLY A 151 -6.53 1.51 11.14
C GLY A 151 -6.49 1.60 9.61
N TYR A 152 -5.35 1.34 8.98
CA TYR A 152 -5.19 1.33 7.51
C TYR A 152 -5.50 -0.04 6.91
N GLY A 153 -5.87 -0.06 5.62
CA GLY A 153 -6.06 -1.32 4.89
C GLY A 153 -4.82 -2.21 4.94
N GLN A 154 -5.02 -3.48 5.30
CA GLN A 154 -3.93 -4.43 5.45
C GLN A 154 -3.54 -5.04 4.09
N SER A 155 -2.23 -5.18 3.82
CA SER A 155 -1.79 -6.01 2.70
C SER A 155 -2.05 -7.49 2.94
N ASN A 156 -2.04 -8.27 1.87
CA ASN A 156 -1.85 -9.70 2.01
C ASN A 156 -0.36 -10.00 2.26
N PHE A 157 -0.06 -10.82 3.26
CA PHE A 157 1.28 -11.34 3.50
C PHE A 157 1.22 -12.86 3.68
N GLY A 158 2.27 -13.55 3.22
CA GLY A 158 2.34 -15.01 3.20
C GLY A 158 2.21 -15.59 1.80
N ILE A 159 2.01 -16.91 1.77
CA ILE A 159 2.07 -17.74 0.55
C ILE A 159 0.86 -17.42 -0.35
N PRO A 160 1.05 -17.27 -1.68
CA PRO A 160 -0.05 -17.11 -2.61
C PRO A 160 -1.01 -18.31 -2.59
N VAL A 161 -2.31 -18.05 -2.73
CA VAL A 161 -3.33 -19.11 -2.79
C VAL A 161 -3.56 -19.47 -4.26
N ALA A 162 -3.45 -20.76 -4.61
CA ALA A 162 -3.60 -21.23 -5.99
C ALA A 162 -4.97 -20.86 -6.60
N ASP A 163 -6.03 -20.90 -5.78
CA ASP A 163 -7.40 -20.60 -6.18
C ASP A 163 -7.62 -19.12 -6.57
N TRP A 164 -6.65 -18.24 -6.33
CA TRP A 164 -6.68 -16.88 -6.87
C TRP A 164 -6.57 -16.85 -8.38
N TYR A 165 -5.82 -17.79 -8.95
CA TYR A 165 -5.48 -17.79 -10.37
C TYR A 165 -6.34 -18.76 -11.15
N HIS A 166 -6.77 -19.85 -10.53
CA HIS A 166 -7.45 -20.94 -11.22
C HIS A 166 -8.66 -21.44 -10.45
N ARG A 167 -9.70 -21.85 -11.19
CA ARG A 167 -10.79 -22.65 -10.65
C ARG A 167 -10.59 -24.12 -11.03
N SER A 168 -10.65 -25.01 -10.04
CA SER A 168 -10.50 -26.46 -10.21
C SER A 168 -11.75 -27.14 -10.82
N GLY A 169 -12.24 -26.62 -11.94
CA GLY A 169 -13.30 -27.23 -12.75
C GLY A 169 -12.76 -28.21 -13.80
N GLN A 170 -13.68 -28.82 -14.56
CA GLN A 170 -13.36 -29.61 -15.76
C GLN A 170 -14.13 -29.04 -16.96
N PRO A 171 -13.47 -28.32 -17.89
CA PRO A 171 -12.04 -27.99 -17.89
C PRO A 171 -11.66 -26.95 -16.81
N PRO A 172 -10.38 -26.89 -16.38
CA PRO A 172 -9.92 -25.85 -15.47
C PRO A 172 -9.97 -24.48 -16.16
N THR A 173 -10.29 -23.43 -15.39
CA THR A 173 -10.38 -22.06 -15.91
C THR A 173 -9.36 -21.14 -15.23
N LEU A 174 -8.74 -20.26 -16.02
CA LEU A 174 -7.92 -19.16 -15.52
C LEU A 174 -8.83 -18.01 -15.10
N GLU A 175 -8.81 -17.65 -13.82
CA GLU A 175 -9.54 -16.52 -13.25
C GLU A 175 -8.71 -15.24 -13.34
N VAL A 176 -7.44 -15.31 -12.93
CA VAL A 176 -6.53 -14.17 -12.88
C VAL A 176 -5.19 -14.54 -13.49
N LEU A 177 -4.79 -13.80 -14.52
CA LEU A 177 -3.43 -13.86 -15.04
C LEU A 177 -2.54 -12.97 -14.18
N GLN A 178 -1.59 -13.58 -13.46
CA GLN A 178 -0.63 -12.82 -12.66
C GLN A 178 0.28 -11.99 -13.58
N THR A 179 0.43 -10.70 -13.26
CA THR A 179 1.32 -9.78 -13.97
C THR A 179 1.75 -8.66 -13.02
N GLU A 180 3.05 -8.61 -12.74
CA GLU A 180 3.61 -7.70 -11.73
C GLU A 180 3.50 -6.22 -12.13
N PHE A 181 3.41 -5.93 -13.42
CA PHE A 181 3.41 -4.56 -13.94
C PHE A 181 2.07 -3.83 -13.75
N VAL A 182 0.99 -4.53 -13.39
CA VAL A 182 -0.34 -3.92 -13.24
C VAL A 182 -0.33 -2.77 -12.24
N TRP A 183 0.49 -2.86 -11.18
CA TRP A 183 0.65 -1.78 -10.22
C TRP A 183 1.14 -0.47 -10.84
N GLY A 184 2.00 -0.54 -11.87
CA GLY A 184 2.47 0.64 -12.61
C GLY A 184 1.42 1.27 -13.54
N PHE A 185 0.34 0.54 -13.85
CA PHE A 185 -0.72 1.01 -14.76
C PHE A 185 -2.03 1.39 -14.04
N LEU A 186 -2.15 1.18 -12.73
CA LEU A 186 -3.37 1.50 -11.96
C LEU A 186 -3.82 2.95 -12.08
N SER A 187 -2.91 3.86 -12.43
CA SER A 187 -3.19 5.29 -12.61
C SER A 187 -2.62 5.83 -13.93
N ALA A 188 -2.26 4.94 -14.86
CA ALA A 188 -1.75 5.36 -16.16
C ALA A 188 -2.89 6.00 -16.97
N ASN A 189 -2.72 7.28 -17.29
CA ASN A 189 -3.58 7.96 -18.25
C ASN A 189 -3.00 7.81 -19.66
N ARG A 190 -3.86 7.77 -20.67
CA ARG A 190 -3.40 7.86 -22.06
C ARG A 190 -2.67 9.19 -22.25
N ILE A 191 -1.44 9.14 -22.75
CA ILE A 191 -0.60 10.33 -22.99
C ILE A 191 -1.08 11.12 -24.24
N HIS A 192 -2.00 10.54 -25.04
CA HIS A 192 -2.60 11.21 -26.21
C HIS A 192 -4.12 10.97 -26.29
N PRO A 193 -4.92 11.95 -26.76
CA PRO A 193 -6.26 11.66 -27.25
C PRO A 193 -6.14 10.72 -28.45
N ALA A 194 -6.94 9.66 -28.49
CA ALA A 194 -6.92 8.71 -29.60
C ALA A 194 -7.20 9.43 -30.93
N PRO A 195 -6.47 9.10 -32.00
CA PRO A 195 -7.21 8.57 -33.14
C PRO A 195 -6.44 7.47 -33.85
N ARG A 196 -7.01 6.26 -33.86
CA ARG A 196 -7.26 5.50 -35.10
C ARG A 196 -8.18 4.35 -34.74
N GLN A 197 -9.41 4.41 -35.25
CA GLN A 197 -10.23 3.20 -35.38
C GLN A 197 -9.45 2.23 -36.27
N LEU A 198 -8.93 1.16 -35.67
CA LEU A 198 -8.67 -0.06 -36.42
C LEU A 198 -10.04 -0.71 -36.59
N GLY A 199 -10.48 -0.86 -37.84
CA GLY A 199 -11.85 -1.17 -38.24
C GLY A 199 -12.36 -2.52 -37.73
N GLY A 200 -12.84 -2.54 -36.49
CA GLY A 200 -13.76 -3.54 -35.95
C GLY A 200 -14.90 -2.80 -35.28
N GLU A 201 -16.13 -3.31 -35.43
CA GLU A 201 -17.34 -2.75 -34.83
C GLU A 201 -17.11 -2.31 -33.39
N ALA A 202 -17.51 -1.07 -33.09
CA ALA A 202 -17.46 -0.53 -31.75
C ALA A 202 -18.37 -1.34 -30.84
N VAL A 203 -17.79 -2.19 -29.99
CA VAL A 203 -18.49 -2.68 -28.80
C VAL A 203 -18.71 -1.47 -27.90
N ALA A 204 -19.97 -1.15 -27.64
CA ALA A 204 -20.36 -0.05 -26.78
C ALA A 204 -19.63 -0.14 -25.42
N PRO A 205 -19.17 0.97 -24.85
CA PRO A 205 -18.57 0.95 -23.52
C PRO A 205 -19.58 0.36 -22.52
N PRO A 206 -19.13 -0.46 -21.55
CA PRO A 206 -20.01 -0.93 -20.49
C PRO A 206 -20.66 0.27 -19.81
N ALA A 207 -21.96 0.17 -19.56
CA ALA A 207 -22.72 1.20 -18.89
C ALA A 207 -22.00 1.63 -17.61
N LYS A 208 -21.97 2.94 -17.39
CA LYS A 208 -21.43 3.57 -16.18
C LYS A 208 -21.93 2.78 -14.97
N PRO A 209 -21.05 2.27 -14.08
CA PRO A 209 -21.52 1.61 -12.88
C PRO A 209 -22.45 2.58 -12.14
N PRO A 210 -23.57 2.09 -11.57
CA PRO A 210 -24.47 2.95 -10.82
C PRO A 210 -23.64 3.70 -9.79
N ALA A 211 -23.92 5.01 -9.66
CA ALA A 211 -23.30 5.82 -8.63
C ALA A 211 -23.39 5.06 -7.31
N LEU A 212 -22.25 4.92 -6.61
CA LEU A 212 -22.24 4.45 -5.24
C LEU A 212 -23.29 5.28 -4.49
N VAL A 213 -24.42 4.63 -4.20
CA VAL A 213 -25.43 5.19 -3.32
C VAL A 213 -24.66 5.44 -2.04
N ARG A 214 -24.42 6.72 -1.73
CA ARG A 214 -24.09 7.09 -0.35
C ARG A 214 -25.19 6.45 0.46
N ALA A 215 -24.85 5.42 1.23
CA ALA A 215 -25.75 4.92 2.25
C ALA A 215 -26.16 6.17 3.03
N ARG A 216 -27.42 6.59 2.87
CA ARG A 216 -28.01 7.44 3.87
C ARG A 216 -27.87 6.62 5.13
N THR A 217 -27.12 7.15 6.08
CA THR A 217 -27.37 6.81 7.47
C THR A 217 -28.81 7.22 7.72
N GLU A 218 -29.74 6.32 7.43
CA GLU A 218 -31.06 6.42 8.01
C GLU A 218 -30.83 6.25 9.50
N MET A 219 -30.84 7.41 10.16
CA MET A 219 -30.95 7.53 11.60
C MET A 219 -32.15 6.65 11.97
N LEU A 220 -31.88 5.52 12.63
CA LEU A 220 -32.93 4.73 13.28
C LEU A 220 -33.86 5.69 14.01
N PRO A 221 -35.19 5.59 13.84
CA PRO A 221 -36.11 6.46 14.55
C PRO A 221 -35.83 6.33 16.04
N THR A 222 -35.67 7.48 16.68
CA THR A 222 -35.49 7.59 18.13
C THR A 222 -36.67 6.86 18.80
N PRO A 223 -36.44 5.95 19.76
CA PRO A 223 -37.55 5.33 20.46
C PRO A 223 -38.41 6.42 21.11
N PRO A 224 -39.75 6.28 21.11
CA PRO A 224 -40.62 7.26 21.73
C PRO A 224 -40.27 7.39 23.22
N ALA A 225 -40.24 8.63 23.70
CA ALA A 225 -40.07 8.92 25.11
C ALA A 225 -41.15 8.18 25.94
N PRO A 226 -40.81 7.65 27.12
CA PRO A 226 -41.80 6.98 27.96
C PRO A 226 -42.92 7.97 28.31
N SER A 227 -44.15 7.58 28.00
CA SER A 227 -45.34 8.35 28.32
C SER A 227 -45.47 8.48 29.83
N SER A 228 -45.31 9.70 30.37
CA SER A 228 -45.67 10.00 31.75
C SER A 228 -47.20 10.06 31.86
N SER A 229 -47.82 8.91 32.13
CA SER A 229 -49.22 8.85 32.56
C SER A 229 -49.29 8.07 33.87
N ALA A 230 -48.98 8.77 34.96
CA ALA A 230 -49.41 8.39 36.29
C ALA A 230 -50.56 9.32 36.71
N PRO A 231 -51.80 8.82 36.82
CA PRO A 231 -52.82 9.52 37.58
C PRO A 231 -53.01 8.89 38.97
N GLU A 232 -52.83 9.75 39.96
CA GLU A 232 -53.51 9.82 41.26
C GLU A 232 -53.70 8.55 42.10
N ARG A 233 -52.85 8.45 43.13
CA ARG A 233 -53.15 7.75 44.37
C ARG A 233 -54.27 8.51 45.11
N ARG A 234 -55.50 7.99 45.03
CA ARG A 234 -56.61 8.41 45.89
C ARG A 234 -56.24 8.17 47.36
N THR A 235 -56.36 9.22 48.16
CA THR A 235 -56.36 9.16 49.62
C THR A 235 -57.73 8.69 50.12
N ARG A 236 -57.74 7.56 50.84
CA ARG A 236 -58.36 7.36 52.16
C ARG A 236 -58.00 5.98 52.68
#